data_AF-A0A7W5J1L1-F1
#
_entry.id   AF-A0A7W5J1L1-F1
#
_cell.length_a   1.000
_cell.length_b   1.000
_cell.length_c   1.000
_cell.angle_alpha   90.00
_cell.angle_beta   90.00
_cell.angle_gamma   90.00
#
_symmetry.space_group_name_H-M   'P 1'
#
loop_
_entity.id
_entity.type
_entity.pdbx_description
1 polymer ?
#
loop_
_entity_poly.entity_id
_entity_poly.type
_entity_poly.pdbx_seq_one_letter_code
_entity_poly.pdbx_strand_id
1 'polypeptide(L)'
;MTKAVPMKLPADFTWVEATADDTWAGARLMLEGRRVLEIHPCRDGWLVSVQLHDPLNPQANVAVRSVAAGMRWAARWARSRIARLRVLAAGERRHAVAVAPMPLPIPASTTVAPRRPSIQELADA
;
A
#
# COMPACT_ATOMS: atom_id res chain seq x y z
N MET A 1 -21.27 4.25 -27.34
CA MET A 1 -20.22 3.50 -26.61
C MET A 1 -20.88 2.64 -25.53
N THR A 2 -20.85 1.31 -25.66
CA THR A 2 -21.42 0.38 -24.67
C THR A 2 -20.49 0.28 -23.46
N LYS A 3 -20.89 0.92 -22.35
CA LYS A 3 -20.22 0.82 -21.06
C LYS A 3 -20.26 -0.65 -20.64
N ALA A 4 -19.11 -1.33 -20.70
CA ALA A 4 -19.03 -2.74 -20.33
C ALA A 4 -19.48 -2.89 -18.88
N VAL A 5 -20.64 -3.51 -18.66
CA VAL A 5 -21.15 -3.77 -17.31
C VAL A 5 -20.14 -4.71 -16.63
N PRO A 6 -19.45 -4.29 -15.56
CA PRO A 6 -18.54 -5.18 -14.86
C PRO A 6 -19.34 -6.32 -14.26
N MET A 7 -18.82 -7.55 -14.31
CA MET A 7 -19.33 -8.63 -13.46
C MET A 7 -19.47 -8.12 -12.03
N LYS A 8 -20.65 -8.29 -11.44
CA LYS A 8 -20.96 -7.73 -10.11
C LYS A 8 -20.11 -8.43 -9.04
N LEU A 9 -19.15 -7.70 -8.49
CA LEU A 9 -18.43 -8.10 -7.28
C LEU A 9 -19.30 -7.78 -6.05
N PRO A 10 -19.00 -8.40 -4.90
CA PRO A 10 -19.62 -8.03 -3.63
C PRO A 10 -19.44 -6.53 -3.29
N ALA A 11 -20.33 -5.98 -2.46
CA ALA A 11 -20.43 -4.53 -2.21
C ALA A 11 -19.21 -3.91 -1.51
N ASP A 12 -18.38 -4.72 -0.86
CA ASP A 12 -17.11 -4.32 -0.26
C ASP A 12 -15.99 -4.08 -1.29
N PHE A 13 -16.23 -4.44 -2.55
CA PHE A 13 -15.34 -4.15 -3.68
C PHE A 13 -15.79 -2.91 -4.43
N THR A 14 -14.87 -1.98 -4.66
CA THR A 14 -15.15 -0.72 -5.35
C THR A 14 -14.16 -0.48 -6.47
N TRP A 15 -14.66 -0.10 -7.65
CA TRP A 15 -13.82 0.38 -8.73
C TRP A 15 -13.57 1.88 -8.58
N VAL A 16 -12.31 2.28 -8.76
CA VAL A 16 -11.90 3.68 -8.89
C VAL A 16 -11.22 3.81 -10.24
N GLU A 17 -11.82 4.56 -11.16
CA GLU A 17 -11.25 4.84 -12.48
C GLU A 17 -10.58 6.21 -12.43
N ALA A 18 -9.42 6.34 -13.08
CA ALA A 18 -8.77 7.63 -13.23
C ALA A 18 -9.64 8.57 -14.09
N THR A 19 -9.74 9.81 -13.66
CA THR A 19 -10.40 10.90 -14.40
C THR A 19 -9.38 11.69 -15.23
N ALA A 20 -9.84 12.63 -16.03
CA ALA A 20 -8.96 13.48 -16.83
C ALA A 20 -8.09 14.43 -15.97
N ASP A 21 -8.52 14.72 -14.73
CA ASP A 21 -7.83 15.61 -13.80
C ASP A 21 -6.81 14.86 -12.91
N ASP A 22 -6.81 13.53 -12.97
CA ASP A 22 -5.92 12.69 -12.19
C ASP A 22 -4.50 12.66 -12.79
N THR A 23 -3.48 12.65 -11.92
CA THR A 23 -2.06 12.49 -12.33
C THR A 23 -1.68 11.04 -12.68
N TRP A 24 -2.65 10.13 -12.70
CA TRP A 24 -2.48 8.72 -13.00
C TRP A 24 -3.54 8.27 -14.01
N ALA A 25 -3.33 7.11 -14.63
CA ALA A 25 -4.25 6.58 -15.64
C ALA A 25 -4.63 5.13 -15.35
N GLY A 26 -5.84 4.75 -15.78
CA GLY A 26 -6.34 3.39 -15.69
C GLY A 26 -7.41 3.21 -14.61
N ALA A 27 -7.37 2.10 -13.89
CA ALA A 27 -8.39 1.76 -12.91
C ALA A 27 -7.83 0.90 -11.76
N ARG A 28 -8.40 1.07 -10.57
CA ARG A 28 -8.02 0.35 -9.36
C ARG A 28 -9.24 -0.39 -8.81
N LEU A 29 -9.01 -1.62 -8.36
CA LEU A 29 -10.00 -2.36 -7.59
C LEU A 29 -9.65 -2.25 -6.11
N MET A 30 -10.58 -1.69 -5.34
CA MET A 30 -10.47 -1.48 -3.91
C MET A 30 -11.27 -2.55 -3.16
N LEU A 31 -10.78 -2.95 -1.99
CA LEU A 31 -11.50 -3.76 -1.01
C LEU A 31 -11.34 -3.09 0.35
N GLU A 32 -12.44 -2.57 0.91
CA GLU A 32 -12.45 -1.87 2.21
C GLU A 32 -11.34 -0.79 2.34
N GLY A 33 -11.15 0.01 1.29
CA GLY A 33 -10.14 1.07 1.23
C GLY A 33 -8.72 0.60 0.90
N ARG A 34 -8.47 -0.70 0.73
CA ARG A 34 -7.18 -1.26 0.31
C ARG A 34 -7.15 -1.51 -1.19
N ARG A 35 -6.02 -1.21 -1.84
CA ARG A 35 -5.82 -1.51 -3.26
C ARG A 35 -5.58 -3.02 -3.40
N VAL A 36 -6.48 -3.72 -4.07
CA VAL A 36 -6.33 -5.14 -4.38
C VAL A 36 -5.45 -5.32 -5.61
N LEU A 37 -5.76 -4.54 -6.65
CA LEU A 37 -5.03 -4.53 -7.92
C LEU A 37 -5.15 -3.17 -8.59
N GLU A 38 -4.27 -2.94 -9.55
CA GLU A 38 -4.19 -1.73 -10.35
C GLU A 38 -3.99 -2.09 -11.82
N ILE A 39 -4.75 -1.42 -12.68
CA ILE A 39 -4.62 -1.44 -14.12
C ILE A 39 -3.98 -0.12 -14.50
N HIS A 40 -2.78 -0.16 -15.06
CA HIS A 40 -2.01 1.04 -15.40
C HIS A 40 -1.34 0.91 -16.77
N PRO A 41 -0.99 2.04 -17.41
CA PRO A 41 -0.24 2.01 -18.66
C PRO A 41 1.11 1.34 -18.49
N CYS A 42 1.50 0.49 -19.44
CA CYS A 42 2.81 -0.12 -19.49
C CYS A 42 3.27 -0.17 -20.95
N ARG A 43 4.27 0.65 -21.30
CA ARG A 43 4.71 0.88 -22.70
C ARG A 43 3.49 1.23 -23.59
N ASP A 44 3.31 0.51 -24.69
CA ASP A 44 2.21 0.69 -25.64
C ASP A 44 0.91 -0.04 -25.25
N GLY A 45 0.83 -0.57 -24.03
CA GLY A 45 -0.29 -1.37 -23.56
C GLY A 45 -0.70 -1.07 -22.12
N TRP A 46 -1.44 -2.02 -21.55
CA TRP A 46 -1.92 -1.93 -20.17
C TRP A 46 -1.46 -3.16 -19.40
N LEU A 47 -1.19 -2.96 -18.11
CA LEU A 47 -0.78 -4.02 -17.21
C LEU A 47 -1.73 -4.06 -16.02
N VAL A 48 -2.15 -5.26 -15.63
CA VAL A 48 -2.80 -5.51 -14.35
C VAL A 48 -1.76 -6.01 -13.37
N SER A 49 -1.55 -5.28 -12.29
CA SER A 49 -0.68 -5.68 -11.18
C SER A 49 -1.50 -5.89 -9.92
N VAL A 50 -1.28 -7.02 -9.27
CA VAL A 50 -1.92 -7.33 -7.98
C VAL A 50 -1.08 -6.72 -6.87
N GLN A 51 -1.73 -5.89 -6.07
CA GLN A 51 -1.09 -5.11 -5.00
C GLN A 51 -1.18 -5.85 -3.66
N LEU A 52 -2.23 -6.67 -3.47
CA LEU A 52 -2.40 -7.48 -2.27
C LEU A 52 -1.43 -8.67 -2.32
N HIS A 53 -0.46 -8.71 -1.40
CA HIS A 53 0.50 -9.80 -1.33
C HIS A 53 -0.15 -11.08 -0.77
N ASP A 54 -0.11 -12.17 -1.53
CA ASP A 54 -0.45 -13.52 -1.07
C ASP A 54 0.79 -14.43 -1.16
N PRO A 55 1.46 -14.73 -0.05
CA PRO A 55 2.67 -15.56 -0.07
C PRO A 55 2.39 -17.01 -0.47
N LEU A 56 1.15 -17.48 -0.32
CA LEU A 56 0.77 -18.85 -0.67
C LEU A 56 0.41 -18.99 -2.16
N ASN A 57 -0.01 -17.89 -2.80
CA ASN A 57 -0.44 -17.88 -4.19
C ASN A 57 0.02 -16.59 -4.86
N PRO A 58 1.34 -16.47 -5.16
CA PRO A 58 1.85 -15.29 -5.83
C PRO A 58 1.17 -15.12 -7.20
N GLN A 59 0.71 -13.90 -7.48
CA GLN A 59 0.05 -13.58 -8.74
C GLN A 59 0.97 -12.75 -9.62
N ALA A 60 1.31 -13.29 -10.79
CA ALA A 60 2.04 -12.55 -11.81
C ALA A 60 1.20 -11.40 -12.39
N ASN A 61 1.88 -10.35 -12.83
CA ASN A 61 1.28 -9.26 -13.58
C ASN A 61 0.75 -9.76 -14.93
N VAL A 62 -0.34 -9.18 -15.41
CA VAL A 62 -1.02 -9.62 -16.64
C VAL A 62 -1.12 -8.48 -17.63
N ALA A 63 -0.54 -8.65 -18.81
CA ALA A 63 -0.68 -7.72 -19.91
C ALA A 63 -2.09 -7.80 -20.49
N VAL A 64 -2.71 -6.64 -20.73
CA VAL A 64 -4.05 -6.53 -21.30
C VAL A 64 -4.11 -5.45 -22.37
N ARG A 65 -5.04 -5.60 -23.31
CA ARG A 65 -5.17 -4.69 -24.46
C ARG A 65 -5.82 -3.34 -24.14
N SER A 66 -6.52 -3.23 -23.01
CA SER A 66 -7.23 -2.00 -22.60
C SER A 66 -7.64 -2.05 -21.13
N VAL A 67 -7.96 -0.89 -20.55
CA VAL A 67 -8.52 -0.77 -19.19
C VAL A 67 -9.73 -1.67 -19.00
N ALA A 68 -10.70 -1.61 -19.93
CA ALA A 68 -11.91 -2.44 -19.85
C ALA A 68 -11.61 -3.95 -19.89
N ALA A 69 -10.58 -4.38 -20.64
CA ALA A 69 -10.14 -5.78 -20.61
C ALA A 69 -9.51 -6.14 -19.26
N GLY A 70 -8.69 -5.23 -18.70
CA GLY A 70 -8.16 -5.34 -17.35
C GLY A 70 -9.26 -5.48 -16.30
N MET A 71 -10.29 -4.62 -16.34
CA MET A 71 -11.39 -4.66 -15.36
C MET A 71 -12.17 -5.97 -15.41
N ARG A 72 -12.41 -6.52 -16.61
CA ARG A 72 -13.07 -7.83 -16.77
C ARG A 72 -12.20 -8.96 -16.24
N TRP A 73 -10.91 -8.98 -16.57
CA TRP A 73 -9.97 -9.98 -16.06
C TRP A 73 -9.90 -9.91 -14.53
N ALA A 74 -9.71 -8.71 -13.98
CA ALA A 74 -9.62 -8.43 -12.57
C ALA A 74 -10.88 -8.85 -11.81
N ALA A 75 -12.07 -8.55 -12.34
CA ALA A 75 -13.33 -8.97 -11.73
C ALA A 75 -13.47 -10.50 -11.67
N ARG A 76 -13.08 -11.21 -12.73
CA ARG A 76 -13.05 -12.69 -12.73
C ARG A 76 -12.06 -13.23 -11.72
N TRP A 77 -10.85 -12.69 -11.73
CA TRP A 77 -9.77 -13.09 -10.84
C TRP A 77 -10.16 -12.89 -9.38
N ALA A 78 -10.70 -11.71 -9.03
CA ALA A 78 -11.13 -11.38 -7.68
C ALA A 78 -12.30 -12.25 -7.22
N ARG A 79 -13.29 -12.49 -8.10
CA ARG A 79 -14.46 -13.32 -7.78
C ARG A 79 -14.06 -14.73 -7.34
N SER A 80 -13.10 -15.35 -8.02
CA SER A 80 -12.59 -16.68 -7.64
C SER A 80 -11.80 -16.70 -6.33
N ARG A 81 -11.53 -15.54 -5.73
CA ARG A 81 -10.64 -15.38 -4.56
C ARG A 81 -11.25 -14.56 -3.42
N ILE A 82 -12.55 -14.25 -3.46
CA ILE A 82 -13.20 -13.30 -2.51
C ILE A 82 -12.84 -13.58 -1.05
N ALA A 83 -13.01 -14.81 -0.58
CA ALA A 83 -12.74 -15.17 0.81
C ALA A 83 -11.27 -14.94 1.19
N ARG A 84 -10.34 -15.33 0.31
CA ARG A 84 -8.90 -15.15 0.51
C ARG A 84 -8.52 -13.68 0.53
N LEU A 85 -9.02 -12.88 -0.42
CA LEU A 85 -8.74 -11.45 -0.50
C LEU A 85 -9.23 -10.71 0.75
N ARG A 86 -10.37 -11.09 1.31
CA ARG A 86 -10.87 -10.54 2.58
C ARG A 86 -9.95 -10.87 3.75
N VAL A 87 -9.47 -12.12 3.85
CA VAL A 87 -8.52 -12.52 4.90
C VAL A 87 -7.21 -11.74 4.78
N LEU A 88 -6.68 -11.62 3.57
CA LEU A 88 -5.44 -10.88 3.31
C LEU A 88 -5.59 -9.39 3.63
N ALA A 89 -6.68 -8.75 3.18
CA ALA A 89 -6.97 -7.34 3.48
C ALA A 89 -7.17 -7.09 4.99
N ALA A 90 -7.77 -8.03 5.71
CA ALA A 90 -7.89 -7.97 7.17
C ALA A 90 -6.55 -8.21 7.90
N GLY A 91 -5.71 -9.11 7.38
CA GLY A 91 -4.38 -9.39 7.92
C GLY A 91 -3.43 -8.21 7.78
N GLU A 92 -3.44 -7.54 6.62
CA GLU A 92 -2.64 -6.35 6.38
C GLU A 92 -3.06 -5.17 7.27
N ARG A 93 -4.37 -5.03 7.57
CA ARG A 93 -4.86 -4.07 8.58
C ARG A 93 -4.22 -4.30 9.95
N ARG A 94 -4.06 -5.56 10.39
CA ARG A 94 -3.46 -5.88 11.69
C ARG A 94 -1.96 -5.59 11.72
N HIS A 95 -1.24 -5.85 10.63
CA HIS A 95 0.17 -5.50 10.52
C HIS A 95 0.38 -3.98 10.48
N ALA A 96 -0.43 -3.24 9.73
CA ALA A 96 -0.32 -1.78 9.67
C ALA A 96 -0.56 -1.10 11.03
N VAL A 97 -1.48 -1.63 11.85
CA VAL A 97 -1.73 -1.10 13.20
C VAL A 97 -0.62 -1.49 14.18
N ALA A 98 -0.05 -2.69 14.06
CA ALA A 98 1.04 -3.14 14.92
C ALA A 98 2.38 -2.41 14.66
N VAL A 99 2.57 -1.84 13.46
CA VAL A 99 3.80 -1.13 13.07
C VAL A 99 3.70 0.39 13.30
N ALA A 100 2.59 0.91 13.84
CA ALA A 100 2.58 2.27 14.36
C ALA A 100 3.69 2.37 15.43
N PRO A 101 4.68 3.27 15.28
CA PRO A 101 5.82 3.30 16.17
C PRO A 101 5.31 3.67 17.56
N MET A 102 5.34 2.70 18.47
CA MET A 102 5.25 2.95 19.90
C MET A 102 6.35 3.99 20.22
N PRO A 103 6.03 5.15 20.81
CA PRO A 103 7.06 6.10 21.19
C PRO A 103 7.99 5.40 22.17
N LEU A 104 9.22 5.12 21.74
CA LEU A 104 10.25 4.62 22.64
C LEU A 104 10.48 5.71 23.70
N PRO A 105 10.40 5.40 25.01
CA PRO A 105 10.77 6.35 26.04
C PRO A 105 12.27 6.65 25.89
N ILE A 106 12.58 7.90 25.60
CA ILE A 106 13.96 8.41 25.55
C ILE A 106 14.49 8.36 26.99
N PRO A 107 15.56 7.60 27.31
CA PRO A 107 16.16 7.69 28.63
C PRO A 107 16.78 9.09 28.77
N ALA A 108 16.36 9.82 29.80
CA ALA A 108 16.85 11.16 30.10
C ALA A 108 18.38 11.11 30.28
N SER A 109 19.11 11.86 29.45
CA SER A 109 20.55 12.02 29.54
C SER A 109 20.94 12.53 30.92
N THR A 110 21.88 11.83 31.53
CA THR A 110 22.43 12.08 32.85
C THR A 110 23.06 13.47 32.89
N THR A 111 22.61 14.32 33.81
CA THR A 111 23.21 15.62 34.13
C THR A 111 24.70 15.44 34.46
N VAL A 112 25.57 15.96 33.59
CA VAL A 112 27.01 16.08 33.89
C VAL A 112 27.17 17.22 34.91
N ALA A 113 27.66 16.89 36.10
CA ALA A 113 27.97 17.85 37.15
C ALA A 113 29.13 18.79 36.73
N PRO A 114 29.12 20.08 37.12
CA PRO A 114 30.20 21.00 36.81
C PRO A 114 31.46 20.67 37.62
N ARG A 115 32.58 20.44 36.94
CA ARG A 115 33.90 20.37 37.58
C ARG A 115 34.32 21.76 38.02
N ARG A 116 34.61 21.91 39.32
CA ARG A 116 35.29 23.07 39.92
C ARG A 116 36.75 23.11 39.43
N PRO A 117 37.31 24.26 39.02
CA PRO A 117 38.75 24.36 38.84
C PRO A 117 39.45 24.43 40.21
N SER A 118 40.50 23.63 40.35
CA SER A 118 41.38 23.55 41.51
C SER A 118 42.40 24.70 41.49
N ILE A 119 42.71 25.23 42.66
CA ILE A 119 43.70 26.28 42.91
C ILE A 119 45.10 25.70 42.66
N GLN A 120 45.65 25.81 41.44
CA GLN A 120 47.08 25.58 41.18
C GLN A 120 47.54 26.17 39.84
N GLU A 121 47.30 27.47 39.62
CA GLU A 121 48.10 28.25 38.66
C GLU A 121 48.64 29.49 39.40
N LEU A 122 49.66 29.22 40.22
CA LEU A 122 50.58 30.20 40.75
C LEU A 122 51.99 29.63 40.55
N ALA A 123 52.46 29.63 39.31
CA ALA A 123 53.87 29.60 38.95
C ALA A 123 53.98 29.95 37.45
N ASP A 124 54.84 30.93 37.16
CA ASP A 124 55.30 31.38 35.84
C ASP A 124 54.39 32.31 35.03
N ALA A 125 54.27 33.57 35.50
CA ALA A 125 54.77 34.77 34.80
C ALA A 125 54.52 36.04 35.63
#